data_AF-A0A0F9DLB9-F1
#
_entry.id   AF-A0A0F9DLB9-F1
#
_cell.length_a   1.000
_cell.length_b   1.000
_cell.length_c   1.000
_cell.angle_alpha   90.00
_cell.angle_beta   90.00
_cell.angle_gamma   90.00
#
_symmetry.space_group_name_H-M   'P 1'
#
loop_
_entity.id
_entity.type
_entity.pdbx_description
1 polymer ?
#
loop_
_entity_poly.entity_id
_entity_poly.type
_entity_poly.pdbx_seq_one_letter_code
_entity_poly.pdbx_strand_id
1 'polypeptide(L)'
;MREFDTGATRDTDENKLDFDGFLSPLVLHRYAEYLNKHRTQADGKLRDSDNWQKGIPLAVYMKSAFRHFFYWWAYHRKTNIVVKEDIEESLCGLLFNAMGYLHEHLKGDYNALEIDGPKSRFKVGDKVKINLLPPMGKAIIEACVKANYIGVYDHECGNGHHIIDVGVLKKRWFSDNEIFPVEDN
;
A
#
# COMPACT_ATOMS: atom_id res chain seq x y z
N MET A 1 -19.78 -11.69 7.94
CA MET A 1 -19.44 -12.87 8.78
C MET A 1 -19.78 -14.14 8.01
N ARG A 2 -18.84 -15.09 7.93
CA ARG A 2 -19.04 -16.44 7.38
C ARG A 2 -19.27 -17.40 8.54
N GLU A 3 -20.24 -18.29 8.41
CA GLU A 3 -20.50 -19.38 9.35
C GLU A 3 -20.33 -20.70 8.61
N PHE A 4 -19.62 -21.65 9.22
CA PHE A 4 -19.35 -22.97 8.67
C PHE A 4 -20.25 -24.01 9.34
N ASP A 5 -20.48 -25.14 8.69
CA ASP A 5 -21.32 -26.24 9.21
C ASP A 5 -20.85 -26.78 10.58
N THR A 6 -19.60 -26.50 10.98
CA THR A 6 -19.04 -26.83 12.29
C THR A 6 -19.45 -25.87 13.41
N GLY A 7 -20.18 -24.80 13.10
CA GLY A 7 -20.48 -23.69 14.02
C GLY A 7 -19.30 -22.71 14.19
N ALA A 8 -18.20 -22.91 13.44
CA ALA A 8 -17.12 -21.93 13.40
C ALA A 8 -17.60 -20.68 12.65
N THR A 9 -17.21 -19.50 13.12
CA THR A 9 -17.44 -18.24 12.42
C THR A 9 -16.11 -17.60 12.06
N ARG A 10 -16.05 -16.94 10.91
CA ARG A 10 -14.88 -16.18 10.46
C ARG A 10 -15.34 -14.89 9.81
N ASP A 11 -14.49 -13.89 9.90
CA ASP A 11 -14.74 -12.62 9.24
C ASP A 11 -14.79 -12.79 7.71
N THR A 12 -15.47 -11.86 7.02
CA THR A 12 -15.49 -11.83 5.55
C THR A 12 -14.11 -11.46 5.02
N ASP A 13 -13.80 -11.92 3.81
CA ASP A 13 -12.56 -11.54 3.11
C ASP A 13 -12.76 -10.27 2.27
N GLU A 14 -13.95 -9.65 2.34
CA GLU A 14 -14.26 -8.38 1.71
C GLU A 14 -13.26 -7.31 2.18
N ASN A 15 -12.61 -6.65 1.23
CA ASN A 15 -11.58 -5.62 1.45
C ASN A 15 -10.26 -6.08 2.08
N LYS A 16 -10.01 -7.40 2.17
CA LYS A 16 -8.71 -7.94 2.62
C LYS A 16 -7.78 -8.24 1.45
N LEU A 17 -6.48 -8.20 1.71
CA LEU A 17 -5.47 -8.60 0.73
C LEU A 17 -5.47 -10.13 0.58
N ASP A 18 -5.71 -10.61 -0.65
CA ASP A 18 -5.63 -12.02 -1.01
C ASP A 18 -4.24 -12.38 -1.55
N PHE A 19 -3.27 -12.55 -0.64
CA PHE A 19 -1.90 -12.89 -1.05
C PHE A 19 -1.81 -14.21 -1.83
N ASP A 20 -2.70 -15.17 -1.56
CA ASP A 20 -2.72 -16.46 -2.26
C ASP A 20 -3.17 -16.28 -3.72
N GLY A 21 -4.21 -15.47 -3.95
CA GLY A 21 -4.65 -15.10 -5.30
C GLY A 21 -3.73 -14.14 -6.03
N PHE A 22 -2.99 -13.28 -5.32
CA PHE A 22 -2.14 -12.24 -5.91
C PHE A 22 -0.71 -12.70 -6.24
N LEU A 23 -0.22 -13.75 -5.58
CA LEU A 23 1.16 -14.21 -5.73
C LEU A 23 1.21 -15.64 -6.28
N SER A 24 2.11 -15.88 -7.22
CA SER A 24 2.36 -17.22 -7.74
C SER A 24 3.46 -17.92 -6.93
N PRO A 25 3.20 -19.09 -6.30
CA PRO A 25 4.22 -19.83 -5.57
C PRO A 25 5.39 -20.27 -6.47
N LEU A 26 5.13 -20.53 -7.76
CA LEU A 26 6.16 -20.86 -8.74
C LEU A 26 7.12 -19.69 -8.98
N VAL A 27 6.58 -18.48 -9.15
CA VAL A 27 7.37 -17.26 -9.33
C VAL A 27 8.19 -16.96 -8.07
N LEU A 28 7.57 -17.08 -6.89
CA LEU A 28 8.26 -16.85 -5.62
C LEU A 28 9.41 -17.83 -5.39
N HIS A 29 9.21 -19.11 -5.69
CA HIS A 29 10.28 -20.10 -5.56
C HIS A 29 11.46 -19.80 -6.49
N ARG A 30 11.19 -19.55 -7.79
CA ARG A 30 12.26 -19.22 -8.75
C ARG A 30 12.99 -17.92 -8.39
N TYR A 31 12.27 -16.93 -7.86
CA TYR A 31 12.85 -15.69 -7.38
C TYR A 31 13.72 -15.90 -6.12
N ALA A 32 13.32 -16.76 -5.20
CA ALA A 32 14.14 -17.14 -4.05
C ALA A 32 15.45 -17.83 -4.46
N GLU A 33 15.39 -18.72 -5.46
CA GLU A 33 16.59 -19.34 -6.05
C GLU A 33 17.53 -18.29 -6.66
N TYR A 34 16.97 -17.31 -7.39
CA TYR A 34 17.73 -16.17 -7.91
C TYR A 34 18.43 -15.40 -6.80
N LEU A 35 17.73 -15.03 -5.72
CA LEU A 35 18.33 -14.31 -4.59
C LEU A 35 19.40 -15.13 -3.87
N ASN A 36 19.15 -16.42 -3.65
CA ASN A 36 20.11 -17.32 -3.02
C ASN A 36 21.38 -17.50 -3.85
N LYS A 37 21.28 -17.50 -5.18
CA LYS A 37 22.43 -17.48 -6.09
C LYS A 37 23.23 -16.17 -5.97
N HIS A 38 22.56 -15.03 -5.91
CA HIS A 38 23.20 -13.71 -5.96
C HIS A 38 23.69 -13.17 -4.60
N ARG A 39 23.37 -13.83 -3.48
CA ARG A 39 23.95 -13.45 -2.18
C ARG A 39 25.42 -13.87 -2.04
N THR A 40 25.91 -14.81 -2.85
CA THR A 40 27.33 -15.15 -2.94
C THR A 40 28.07 -14.13 -3.80
N GLN A 41 29.07 -13.49 -3.22
CA GLN A 41 29.87 -12.46 -3.87
C GLN A 41 30.97 -13.08 -4.77
N ALA A 42 31.59 -12.25 -5.60
CA ALA A 42 32.69 -12.68 -6.48
C ALA A 42 33.92 -13.19 -5.69
N ASP A 43 34.10 -12.74 -4.45
CA ASP A 43 35.14 -13.22 -3.52
C ASP A 43 34.71 -14.46 -2.72
N GLY A 44 33.55 -15.05 -3.07
CA GLY A 44 32.99 -16.23 -2.40
C GLY A 44 32.30 -15.94 -1.07
N LYS A 45 32.31 -14.69 -0.58
CA LYS A 45 31.64 -14.35 0.68
C LYS A 45 30.13 -14.37 0.52
N LEU A 46 29.45 -14.86 1.55
CA LEU A 46 28.00 -14.93 1.61
C LEU A 46 27.46 -13.68 2.31
N ARG A 47 26.56 -12.97 1.64
CA ARG A 47 25.78 -11.88 2.25
C ARG A 47 24.51 -12.44 2.90
N ASP A 48 24.03 -11.76 3.93
CA ASP A 48 22.69 -12.01 4.48
C ASP A 48 21.64 -11.85 3.38
N SER A 49 20.57 -12.64 3.45
CA SER A 49 19.52 -12.70 2.41
C SER A 49 18.78 -11.36 2.23
N ASP A 50 18.72 -10.54 3.27
CA ASP A 50 18.06 -9.24 3.32
C ASP A 50 19.03 -8.07 3.06
N ASN A 51 20.30 -8.32 2.73
CA ASN A 51 21.31 -7.27 2.58
C ASN A 51 20.92 -6.17 1.58
N TRP A 52 20.06 -6.46 0.60
CA TRP A 52 19.56 -5.48 -0.36
C TRP A 52 18.64 -4.43 0.28
N GLN A 53 18.00 -4.72 1.41
CA GLN A 53 17.12 -3.79 2.14
C GLN A 53 17.89 -2.70 2.90
N LYS A 54 19.21 -2.85 3.04
CA LYS A 54 20.10 -1.79 3.56
C LYS A 54 20.12 -0.55 2.67
N GLY A 55 19.67 -0.69 1.42
CA GLY A 55 19.46 0.40 0.48
C GLY A 55 20.50 0.45 -0.64
N ILE A 56 20.02 0.73 -1.83
CA ILE A 56 20.80 0.95 -3.05
C ILE A 56 20.25 2.24 -3.69
N PRO A 57 21.10 3.14 -4.22
CA PRO A 57 20.60 4.36 -4.86
C PRO A 57 19.58 4.08 -5.98
N LEU A 58 18.47 4.82 -6.01
CA LEU A 58 17.38 4.63 -6.99
C LEU A 58 17.87 4.61 -8.45
N ALA A 59 18.83 5.47 -8.80
CA ALA A 59 19.42 5.50 -10.14
C ALA A 59 20.16 4.19 -10.51
N VAL A 60 20.74 3.49 -9.52
CA VAL A 60 21.41 2.19 -9.74
C VAL A 60 20.38 1.12 -10.03
N TYR A 61 19.25 1.10 -9.30
CA TYR A 61 18.13 0.22 -9.60
C TYR A 61 17.62 0.42 -11.04
N MET A 62 17.37 1.68 -11.44
CA MET A 62 16.89 1.98 -12.80
C MET A 62 17.86 1.52 -13.89
N LYS A 63 19.16 1.79 -13.72
CA LYS A 63 20.18 1.36 -14.69
C LYS A 63 20.27 -0.17 -14.79
N SER A 64 20.10 -0.89 -13.69
CA SER A 64 20.13 -2.36 -13.70
C SER A 64 18.85 -2.96 -14.24
N ALA A 65 17.69 -2.44 -13.82
CA ALA A 65 16.38 -2.82 -14.36
C ALA A 65 16.34 -2.74 -15.88
N PHE A 66 16.88 -1.65 -16.46
CA PHE A 66 16.88 -1.48 -17.92
C PHE A 66 17.67 -2.57 -18.65
N ARG A 67 18.78 -3.07 -18.10
CA ARG A 67 19.55 -4.17 -18.71
C ARG A 67 18.77 -5.48 -18.71
N HIS A 68 18.18 -5.83 -17.56
CA HIS A 68 17.35 -7.03 -17.43
C HIS A 68 16.10 -6.95 -18.31
N PHE A 69 15.45 -5.79 -18.36
CA PHE A 69 14.34 -5.53 -19.29
C PHE A 69 14.76 -5.70 -20.76
N PHE A 70 15.91 -5.15 -21.15
CA PHE A 70 16.41 -5.27 -22.51
C PHE A 70 16.66 -6.74 -22.90
N TYR A 71 17.23 -7.55 -22.01
CA TYR A 71 17.44 -8.98 -22.26
C TYR A 71 16.13 -9.75 -22.34
N TRP A 72 15.19 -9.51 -21.41
CA TRP A 72 13.85 -10.08 -21.51
C TRP A 72 13.15 -9.70 -22.82
N TRP A 73 13.26 -8.44 -23.25
CA TRP A 73 12.68 -7.97 -24.50
C TRP A 73 13.32 -8.64 -25.72
N ALA A 74 14.65 -8.80 -25.72
CA ALA A 74 15.38 -9.52 -26.75
C ALA A 74 14.94 -11.00 -26.85
N TYR A 75 14.72 -11.67 -25.71
CA TYR A 75 14.14 -13.03 -25.66
C TYR A 75 12.74 -13.07 -26.24
N HIS A 76 11.87 -12.16 -25.82
CA HIS A 76 10.50 -12.07 -26.32
C HIS A 76 10.46 -11.89 -27.84
N ARG A 77 11.38 -11.10 -28.39
CA ARG A 77 11.52 -10.85 -29.83
C ARG A 77 12.31 -11.94 -30.58
N LYS A 78 12.85 -12.95 -29.87
CA LYS A 78 13.70 -14.00 -30.43
C LYS A 78 14.85 -13.44 -31.28
N THR A 79 15.46 -12.35 -30.82
CA THR A 79 16.57 -11.72 -31.54
C THR A 79 17.84 -12.55 -31.43
N ASN A 80 18.74 -12.44 -32.42
CA ASN A 80 20.08 -13.03 -32.36
C ASN A 80 21.08 -12.17 -31.54
N ILE A 81 20.59 -11.25 -30.70
CA ILE A 81 21.45 -10.45 -29.82
C ILE A 81 22.03 -11.37 -28.76
N VAL A 82 23.33 -11.23 -28.50
CA VAL A 82 24.00 -11.95 -27.41
C VAL A 82 23.46 -11.44 -26.08
N VAL A 83 22.55 -12.21 -25.49
CA VAL A 83 22.04 -12.05 -24.13
C VAL A 83 22.96 -12.81 -23.18
N LYS A 84 23.34 -12.17 -22.08
CA LYS A 84 24.29 -12.74 -21.10
C LYS A 84 23.64 -13.79 -20.19
N GLU A 85 22.35 -13.66 -19.98
CA GLU A 85 21.56 -14.43 -19.03
C GLU A 85 20.29 -14.94 -19.70
N ASP A 86 19.62 -15.94 -19.11
CA ASP A 86 18.38 -16.48 -19.65
C ASP A 86 17.14 -15.61 -19.34
N ILE A 87 15.98 -16.00 -19.88
CA ILE A 87 14.72 -15.26 -19.71
C ILE A 87 14.27 -15.22 -18.24
N GLU A 88 14.49 -16.28 -17.46
CA GLU A 88 14.08 -16.34 -16.05
C GLU A 88 14.98 -15.46 -15.18
N GLU A 89 16.28 -15.48 -15.45
CA GLU A 89 17.26 -14.62 -14.80
C GLU A 89 16.98 -13.13 -15.10
N SER A 90 16.63 -12.82 -16.37
CA SER A 90 16.23 -11.48 -16.78
C SER A 90 14.98 -11.02 -16.04
N LEU A 91 13.96 -11.86 -15.95
CA LEU A 91 12.72 -11.56 -15.23
C LEU A 91 12.96 -11.37 -13.72
N CYS A 92 13.73 -12.27 -13.10
CA CYS A 92 14.05 -12.17 -11.67
C CYS A 92 14.92 -10.95 -11.36
N GLY A 93 15.89 -10.62 -12.22
CA GLY A 93 16.70 -9.42 -12.09
C GLY A 93 15.88 -8.14 -12.22
N LEU A 94 14.94 -8.09 -13.16
CA LEU A 94 14.00 -6.97 -13.27
C LEU A 94 13.12 -6.85 -12.02
N LEU A 95 12.57 -7.97 -11.54
CA LEU A 95 11.76 -8.03 -10.32
C LEU A 95 12.54 -7.56 -9.08
N PHE A 96 13.80 -7.99 -8.93
CA PHE A 96 14.68 -7.53 -7.85
C PHE A 96 14.85 -6.01 -7.85
N ASN A 97 15.09 -5.42 -9.01
CA ASN A 97 15.28 -3.97 -9.11
C ASN A 97 13.98 -3.20 -8.87
N ALA A 98 12.84 -3.71 -9.34
CA ALA A 98 11.54 -3.11 -9.07
C ALA A 98 11.20 -3.14 -7.57
N MET A 99 11.38 -4.28 -6.90
CA MET A 99 11.13 -4.40 -5.46
C MET A 99 12.12 -3.59 -4.63
N GLY A 100 13.40 -3.58 -4.99
CA GLY A 100 14.41 -2.73 -4.34
C GLY A 100 14.11 -1.25 -4.45
N TYR A 101 13.74 -0.79 -5.65
CA TYR A 101 13.32 0.59 -5.86
C TYR A 101 12.07 0.92 -5.04
N LEU A 102 11.04 0.07 -5.11
CA LEU A 102 9.80 0.28 -4.37
C LEU A 102 10.05 0.29 -2.86
N HIS A 103 10.87 -0.62 -2.34
CA HIS A 103 11.27 -0.66 -0.93
C HIS A 103 11.86 0.67 -0.49
N GLU A 104 12.86 1.20 -1.22
CA GLU A 104 13.48 2.50 -0.86
C GLU A 104 12.53 3.69 -1.08
N HIS A 105 11.61 3.63 -2.05
CA HIS A 105 10.59 4.66 -2.25
C HIS A 105 9.55 4.69 -1.11
N LEU A 106 9.20 3.53 -0.57
CA LEU A 106 8.21 3.36 0.50
C LEU A 106 8.83 3.56 1.90
N LYS A 107 10.13 3.34 2.05
CA LYS A 107 10.86 3.46 3.32
C LYS A 107 10.74 4.87 3.90
N GLY A 108 10.05 4.99 5.03
CA GLY A 108 9.85 6.26 5.76
C GLY A 108 8.40 6.76 5.72
N ASP A 109 7.69 6.59 4.61
CA ASP A 109 6.34 7.13 4.39
C ASP A 109 5.26 6.07 4.12
N TYR A 110 5.62 4.79 4.15
CA TYR A 110 4.67 3.71 3.93
C TYR A 110 3.71 3.55 5.10
N ASN A 111 2.59 4.27 5.01
CA ASN A 111 1.39 3.97 5.74
C ASN A 111 0.74 2.74 5.09
N ALA A 112 1.25 1.53 5.38
CA ALA A 112 0.51 0.32 5.09
C ALA A 112 -0.93 0.56 5.58
N LEU A 113 -1.91 0.46 4.68
CA LEU A 113 -3.29 0.23 5.09
C LEU A 113 -3.18 -1.03 5.97
N GLU A 114 -3.74 -0.98 7.18
CA GLU A 114 -3.71 -2.16 8.04
C GLU A 114 -4.21 -3.36 7.23
N ILE A 115 -3.68 -4.55 7.52
CA ILE A 115 -3.97 -5.80 6.80
C ILE A 115 -5.50 -6.08 6.71
N ASP A 116 -6.31 -5.34 7.47
CA ASP A 116 -7.76 -5.40 7.58
C ASP A 116 -8.56 -4.34 6.79
N GLY A 117 -7.96 -3.59 5.85
CA GLY A 117 -8.70 -2.77 4.89
C GLY A 117 -8.27 -1.31 4.82
N PRO A 118 -8.92 -0.48 3.96
CA PRO A 118 -8.50 0.89 3.77
C PRO A 118 -8.59 1.66 5.09
N LYS A 119 -7.46 2.25 5.52
CA LYS A 119 -7.47 3.30 6.53
C LYS A 119 -8.52 4.33 6.12
N SER A 120 -9.31 4.77 7.09
CA SER A 120 -10.03 6.02 6.98
C SER A 120 -9.11 7.08 6.37
N ARG A 121 -9.64 7.87 5.43
CA ARG A 121 -8.95 8.99 4.77
C ARG A 121 -8.34 9.97 5.79
N PHE A 122 -8.74 9.90 7.05
CA PHE A 122 -8.38 10.77 8.16
C PHE A 122 -7.78 9.98 9.32
N LYS A 123 -6.80 10.56 10.02
CA LYS A 123 -6.24 10.07 11.28
C LYS A 123 -6.95 10.73 12.45
N VAL A 124 -7.03 10.02 13.58
CA VAL A 124 -7.54 10.59 14.85
C VAL A 124 -6.80 11.88 15.16
N GLY A 125 -7.53 12.98 15.33
CA GLY A 125 -6.99 14.31 15.56
C GLY A 125 -6.86 15.20 14.31
N ASP A 126 -7.05 14.65 13.10
CA ASP A 126 -6.99 15.45 11.86
C ASP A 126 -8.11 16.51 11.85
N LYS A 127 -7.80 17.70 11.34
CA LYS A 127 -8.82 18.70 11.06
C LYS A 127 -9.54 18.33 9.76
N VAL A 128 -10.86 18.36 9.80
CA VAL A 128 -11.71 18.10 8.63
C VAL A 128 -12.66 19.26 8.38
N LYS A 129 -12.92 19.55 7.11
CA LYS A 129 -13.96 20.47 6.68
C LYS A 129 -15.28 19.70 6.54
N ILE A 130 -16.34 20.26 7.10
CA ILE A 130 -17.69 19.68 7.13
C ILE A 130 -18.56 20.37 6.08
N ASN A 131 -19.15 19.60 5.18
CA ASN A 131 -20.17 20.03 4.23
C ASN A 131 -21.51 19.42 4.63
N LEU A 132 -22.44 20.23 5.10
CA LEU A 132 -23.74 19.74 5.57
C LEU A 132 -24.67 19.45 4.39
N LEU A 133 -25.12 18.20 4.26
CA LEU A 133 -26.14 17.83 3.30
C LEU A 133 -27.53 17.82 3.98
N PRO A 134 -28.55 18.46 3.40
CA PRO A 134 -29.91 18.39 3.94
C PRO A 134 -30.49 16.96 3.88
N PRO A 135 -31.38 16.58 4.80
CA PRO A 135 -31.88 17.37 5.93
C PRO A 135 -31.00 17.23 7.18
N MET A 136 -30.62 18.37 7.77
CA MET A 136 -29.79 18.42 8.99
C MET A 136 -30.53 19.15 10.12
N GLY A 137 -30.41 18.67 11.35
CA GLY A 137 -31.05 19.30 12.50
C GLY A 137 -30.47 20.70 12.81
N LYS A 138 -31.33 21.65 13.19
CA LYS A 138 -30.94 23.05 13.49
C LYS A 138 -29.74 23.17 14.45
N ALA A 139 -29.69 22.33 15.47
CA ALA A 139 -28.60 22.31 16.45
C ALA A 139 -27.24 21.95 15.81
N ILE A 140 -27.21 21.00 14.87
CA ILE A 140 -25.99 20.59 14.17
C ILE A 140 -25.50 21.71 13.25
N ILE A 141 -26.42 22.35 12.53
CA ILE A 141 -26.13 23.50 11.68
C ILE A 141 -25.48 24.61 12.53
N GLU A 142 -26.08 24.99 13.66
CA GLU A 142 -25.56 26.02 14.54
C GLU A 142 -24.17 25.69 15.12
N ALA A 143 -23.92 24.43 15.46
CA ALA A 143 -22.58 24.00 15.91
C ALA A 143 -21.54 24.09 14.80
N CYS A 144 -21.85 23.62 13.59
CA CYS A 144 -20.92 23.69 12.47
C CYS A 144 -20.63 25.14 12.09
N VAL A 145 -21.64 26.02 12.08
CA VAL A 145 -21.45 27.47 11.86
C VAL A 145 -20.52 28.07 12.90
N LYS A 146 -20.73 27.76 14.20
CA LYS A 146 -19.83 28.23 15.29
C LYS A 146 -18.41 27.71 15.14
N ALA A 147 -18.23 26.50 14.64
CA ALA A 147 -16.93 25.87 14.41
C ALA A 147 -16.32 26.25 13.04
N ASN A 148 -16.91 27.20 12.31
CA ASN A 148 -16.51 27.58 10.94
C ASN A 148 -16.44 26.38 9.98
N TYR A 149 -17.35 25.41 10.16
CA TYR A 149 -17.41 24.16 9.42
C TYR A 149 -16.13 23.31 9.53
N ILE A 150 -15.36 23.48 10.60
CA ILE A 150 -14.18 22.66 10.88
C ILE A 150 -14.46 21.79 12.10
N GLY A 151 -14.12 20.50 12.00
CA GLY A 151 -14.15 19.56 13.10
C GLY A 151 -12.83 18.81 13.26
N VAL A 152 -12.73 18.04 14.33
CA VAL A 152 -11.58 17.15 14.60
C VAL A 152 -12.04 15.71 14.42
N TYR A 153 -11.36 14.98 13.54
CA TYR A 153 -11.63 13.59 13.26
C TYR A 153 -11.36 12.72 14.49
N ASP A 154 -12.29 11.83 14.83
CA ASP A 154 -12.15 10.89 15.95
C ASP A 154 -11.97 9.46 15.45
N HIS A 155 -12.97 8.86 14.79
CA HIS A 155 -12.85 7.52 14.19
C HIS A 155 -13.98 7.24 13.18
N GLU A 156 -13.82 6.19 12.37
CA GLU A 156 -14.87 5.67 11.48
C GLU A 156 -15.73 4.67 12.27
N CYS A 157 -17.05 4.81 12.20
CA CYS A 157 -18.00 3.90 12.87
C CYS A 157 -18.63 2.86 11.93
N GLY A 158 -18.08 2.73 10.70
CA GLY A 158 -18.49 1.79 9.67
C GLY A 158 -19.54 2.36 8.69
N ASN A 159 -19.75 1.65 7.57
CA ASN A 159 -20.70 2.04 6.51
C ASN A 159 -20.49 3.48 5.99
N GLY A 160 -19.23 3.96 5.91
CA GLY A 160 -18.91 5.31 5.43
C GLY A 160 -19.34 6.44 6.36
N HIS A 161 -19.52 6.16 7.66
CA HIS A 161 -19.85 7.15 8.68
C HIS A 161 -18.66 7.41 9.60
N HIS A 162 -18.48 8.69 9.95
CA HIS A 162 -17.35 9.20 10.71
C HIS A 162 -17.80 9.98 11.92
N ILE A 163 -17.09 9.81 13.02
CA ILE A 163 -17.25 10.58 14.23
C ILE A 163 -16.34 11.80 14.16
N ILE A 164 -16.93 12.99 14.16
CA ILE A 164 -16.21 14.26 14.16
C ILE A 164 -16.58 15.04 15.41
N ASP A 165 -15.58 15.54 16.13
CA ASP A 165 -15.78 16.50 17.21
C ASP A 165 -15.91 17.92 16.63
N VAL A 166 -17.10 18.51 16.77
CA VAL A 166 -17.44 19.87 16.29
C VAL A 166 -17.43 20.87 17.47
N GLY A 167 -16.73 20.53 18.56
CA GLY A 167 -16.54 21.38 19.73
C GLY A 167 -17.83 21.53 20.56
N VAL A 168 -18.64 22.54 20.23
CA VAL A 168 -19.79 22.99 21.06
C VAL A 168 -20.87 21.92 21.19
N LEU A 169 -21.06 21.13 20.13
CA LEU A 169 -21.78 19.87 20.16
C LEU A 169 -20.73 18.77 20.01
N LYS A 170 -20.30 18.19 21.15
CA LYS A 170 -19.36 17.05 21.15
C LYS A 170 -19.81 15.98 20.16
N LYS A 171 -18.83 15.30 19.54
CA LYS A 171 -18.90 14.09 18.70
C LYS A 171 -20.24 13.85 17.95
N ARG A 172 -20.22 14.06 16.65
CA ARG A 172 -21.36 13.87 15.73
C ARG A 172 -20.98 13.00 14.55
N TRP A 173 -22.00 12.39 13.95
CA TRP A 173 -21.84 11.49 12.80
C TRP A 173 -21.97 12.30 11.52
N PHE A 174 -21.06 12.06 10.59
CA PHE A 174 -21.06 12.62 9.24
C PHE A 174 -20.73 11.51 8.24
N SER A 175 -21.30 11.55 7.04
CA SER A 175 -20.97 10.58 5.99
C SER A 175 -19.70 10.96 5.21
N ASP A 176 -19.14 10.01 4.45
CA ASP A 176 -17.94 10.19 3.61
C ASP A 176 -17.99 11.43 2.70
N ASN A 177 -19.18 11.75 2.18
CA ASN A 177 -19.41 12.88 1.28
C ASN A 177 -19.65 14.22 2.02
N GLU A 178 -19.65 14.22 3.34
CA GLU A 178 -19.81 15.39 4.19
C GLU A 178 -18.49 15.86 4.82
N ILE A 179 -17.41 15.07 4.73
CA ILE A 179 -16.12 15.42 5.32
C ILE A 179 -14.99 15.45 4.29
N PHE A 180 -14.17 16.49 4.38
CA PHE A 180 -13.09 16.76 3.44
C PHE A 180 -11.81 17.13 4.20
N PRO A 181 -10.62 16.83 3.67
CA PRO A 181 -9.39 17.34 4.26
C PRO A 181 -9.41 18.87 4.25
N VAL A 182 -8.92 19.47 5.33
CA VAL A 182 -8.55 20.89 5.30
C VAL A 182 -7.27 20.96 4.49
N GLU A 183 -7.33 21.43 3.25
CA GLU A 183 -6.12 21.70 2.47
C GLU A 183 -5.28 22.74 3.22
N ASP A 184 -3.96 22.51 3.30
CA ASP A 184 -3.03 23.51 3.78
C ASP A 184 -3.15 24.74 2.87
N ASN A 185 -3.69 25.85 3.40
CA ASN A 185 -3.76 27.14 2.69
C ASN A 185 -2.35 27.63 2.30
#